data_AF-A0A520XM96-F1
#
_entry.id   AF-A0A520XM96-F1
#
_cell.length_a   1.000
_cell.length_b   1.000
_cell.length_c   1.000
_cell.angle_alpha   90.00
_cell.angle_beta   90.00
_cell.angle_gamma   90.00
#
_symmetry.space_group_name_H-M   'P 1'
#
loop_
_entity.id
_entity.type
_entity.pdbx_description
1 polymer ?
#
loop_
_entity_poly.entity_id
_entity_poly.type
_entity_poly.pdbx_seq_one_letter_code
_entity_poly.pdbx_strand_id
1 'polypeptide(L)'
;MTRRVIAVVAALGVVFGGAAPAAAQPVQTNDTIAVTGHGWGHGRGMSQYGAHGYAVDYGWTSDQILDHYYGGTVAGAVPNDLLTVRIDSANGLPTVAQVDSGLPVLIDANDQITHTGTGRALRLTATTGGFILADAPTCAGPFVDRPDVVPGEQLRISSVSAESAGGAATVGAGTPVVGDWDGDGDDDLGVVNGDAWKLWNEGPDNATDTPDFAFTLDPAGQQIVVGDWGGNGVDTPGLFSDGTWLIRDGLDPADGLT
;
A
#
# COMPACT_ATOMS: atom_id res chain seq x y z
N MET A 1 55.10 78.68 54.40
CA MET A 1 53.99 79.61 54.65
C MET A 1 53.15 79.74 53.38
N THR A 2 51.88 79.36 53.51
CA THR A 2 50.69 79.90 52.82
C THR A 2 50.63 79.94 51.28
N ARG A 3 49.82 79.05 50.71
CA ARG A 3 49.28 79.12 49.34
C ARG A 3 48.45 80.40 49.12
N ARG A 4 48.52 80.97 47.92
CA ARG A 4 47.39 81.68 47.29
C ARG A 4 47.31 81.34 45.81
N VAL A 5 46.10 80.97 45.41
CA VAL A 5 45.67 80.61 44.05
C VAL A 5 45.19 81.88 43.35
N ILE A 6 45.48 82.03 42.06
CA ILE A 6 44.78 82.96 41.18
C ILE A 6 44.23 82.15 40.02
N ALA A 7 42.92 82.14 39.90
CA ALA A 7 42.18 81.57 38.79
C ALA A 7 41.97 82.63 37.72
N VAL A 8 42.20 82.29 36.46
CA VAL A 8 41.76 83.07 35.31
C VAL A 8 40.98 82.13 34.39
N VAL A 9 39.73 82.48 34.18
CA VAL A 9 38.77 81.79 33.30
C VAL A 9 38.78 82.54 31.97
N ALA A 10 38.96 81.83 30.86
CA ALA A 10 38.73 82.36 29.52
C ALA A 10 37.95 81.33 28.69
N ALA A 11 36.93 81.84 28.00
CA ALA A 11 35.74 81.13 27.56
C ALA A 11 35.93 80.28 26.29
N LEU A 12 35.28 79.12 26.28
CA LEU A 12 35.10 78.27 25.11
C LEU A 12 34.04 78.84 24.17
N GLY A 13 34.41 79.15 22.93
CA GLY A 13 33.46 79.26 21.82
C GLY A 13 33.20 77.87 21.25
N VAL A 14 32.02 77.30 21.51
CA VAL A 14 31.58 76.03 20.93
C VAL A 14 30.97 76.31 19.55
N VAL A 15 31.63 75.86 18.49
CA VAL A 15 31.01 75.71 17.18
C VAL A 15 30.26 74.38 17.20
N PHE A 16 28.93 74.44 17.26
CA PHE A 16 28.09 73.26 17.01
C PHE A 16 28.09 72.97 15.51
N GLY A 17 29.07 72.19 15.06
CA GLY A 17 28.93 71.44 13.81
C GLY A 17 27.84 70.41 14.03
N GLY A 18 26.65 70.63 13.48
CA GLY A 18 25.60 69.62 13.47
C GLY A 18 26.14 68.37 12.78
N ALA A 19 26.33 67.29 13.54
CA ALA A 19 26.61 66.00 12.95
C ALA A 19 25.42 65.65 12.06
N ALA A 20 25.65 65.55 10.74
CA ALA A 20 24.68 64.92 9.87
C ALA A 20 24.36 63.54 10.46
N PRO A 21 23.07 63.13 10.54
CA PRO A 21 22.75 61.81 11.04
C PRO A 21 23.53 60.80 10.20
N ALA A 22 24.27 59.91 10.86
CA ALA A 22 24.96 58.83 10.18
C ALA A 22 23.89 58.06 9.39
N ALA A 23 24.00 58.07 8.06
CA ALA A 23 23.13 57.27 7.22
C ALA A 23 23.28 55.81 7.68
N ALA A 24 22.17 55.19 8.08
CA ALA A 24 22.16 53.79 8.44
C ALA A 24 22.73 53.00 7.26
N GLN A 25 23.78 52.21 7.51
CA GLN A 25 24.28 51.26 6.52
C GLN A 25 23.12 50.31 6.21
N PRO A 26 22.78 50.06 4.93
CA PRO A 26 21.76 49.07 4.60
C PRO A 26 22.17 47.72 5.20
N VAL A 27 21.25 47.07 5.92
CA VAL A 27 21.44 45.70 6.37
C VAL A 27 21.73 44.86 5.13
N GLN A 28 22.93 44.30 5.05
CA GLN A 28 23.27 43.34 4.00
C GLN A 28 22.45 42.07 4.28
N THR A 29 21.36 41.85 3.54
CA THR A 29 20.51 40.66 3.71
C THR A 29 21.08 39.42 3.01
N ASN A 30 22.39 39.26 3.02
CA ASN A 30 23.09 38.14 2.38
C ASN A 30 23.69 37.17 3.41
N ASP A 31 23.09 37.05 4.59
CA ASP A 31 23.52 36.08 5.60
C ASP A 31 22.99 34.68 5.24
N THR A 32 23.49 34.13 4.13
CA THR A 32 23.30 32.70 3.85
C THR A 32 24.23 31.92 4.75
N ILE A 33 23.71 31.36 5.83
CA ILE A 33 24.46 30.42 6.68
C ILE A 33 24.44 29.06 5.99
N ALA A 34 25.55 28.69 5.36
CA ALA A 34 25.75 27.34 4.85
C ALA A 34 26.10 26.40 6.01
N VAL A 35 25.17 25.52 6.38
CA VAL A 35 25.41 24.45 7.34
C VAL A 35 25.73 23.17 6.57
N THR A 36 26.99 22.75 6.58
CA THR A 36 27.41 21.45 6.01
C THR A 36 27.40 20.40 7.11
N GLY A 37 26.36 19.57 7.11
CA GLY A 37 26.28 18.37 7.95
C GLY A 37 26.72 17.11 7.20
N HIS A 38 26.94 16.02 7.93
CA HIS A 38 27.18 14.69 7.38
C HIS A 38 26.20 13.70 8.01
N GLY A 39 25.71 12.74 7.23
CA GLY A 39 24.73 11.74 7.66
C GLY A 39 23.28 12.22 7.63
N TRP A 40 22.36 11.27 7.42
CA TRP A 40 20.91 11.49 7.46
C TRP A 40 20.31 10.70 8.63
N GLY A 41 19.76 11.40 9.62
CA GLY A 41 19.06 10.79 10.77
C GLY A 41 19.64 11.19 12.12
N HIS A 42 19.02 10.69 13.20
CA HIS A 42 19.38 11.04 14.57
C HIS A 42 20.65 10.33 15.09
N GLY A 43 21.30 9.51 14.26
CA GLY A 43 22.59 8.88 14.57
C GLY A 43 22.56 7.88 15.73
N ARG A 44 21.42 7.25 16.01
CA ARG A 44 21.30 6.20 17.04
C ARG A 44 20.75 4.92 16.43
N GLY A 45 21.26 3.78 16.90
CA GLY A 45 20.87 2.47 16.39
C GLY A 45 21.52 2.17 15.05
N MET A 46 20.78 1.48 14.18
CA MET A 46 21.29 0.96 12.91
C MET A 46 21.24 1.98 11.77
N SER A 47 22.37 2.21 11.10
CA SER A 47 22.40 2.92 9.82
C SER A 47 21.94 1.99 8.70
N GLN A 48 20.88 2.37 7.98
CA GLN A 48 20.36 1.56 6.86
C GLN A 48 21.41 1.40 5.75
N TYR A 49 22.08 2.50 5.37
CA TYR A 49 23.14 2.47 4.36
C TYR A 49 24.38 1.70 4.84
N GLY A 50 24.72 1.81 6.13
CA GLY A 50 25.84 1.05 6.66
C GLY A 50 25.53 -0.45 6.76
N ALA A 51 24.31 -0.83 7.14
CA ALA A 51 23.84 -2.21 7.12
C ALA A 51 23.84 -2.78 5.69
N HIS A 52 23.38 -2.01 4.70
CA HIS A 52 23.45 -2.37 3.29
C HIS A 52 24.91 -2.58 2.82
N GLY A 53 25.82 -1.68 3.17
CA GLY A 53 27.24 -1.81 2.84
C GLY A 53 27.88 -3.05 3.48
N TYR A 54 27.61 -3.34 4.76
CA TYR A 54 28.08 -4.57 5.41
C TYR A 54 27.54 -5.84 4.73
N ALA A 55 26.28 -5.84 4.30
CA ALA A 55 25.70 -6.96 3.59
C ALA A 55 26.29 -7.15 2.18
N VAL A 56 26.41 -6.08 1.39
CA VAL A 56 26.79 -6.15 -0.03
C VAL A 56 28.31 -6.19 -0.21
N ASP A 57 29.05 -5.32 0.47
CA ASP A 57 30.49 -5.16 0.26
C ASP A 57 31.32 -6.13 1.10
N TYR A 58 30.77 -6.58 2.23
CA TYR A 58 31.48 -7.44 3.19
C TYR A 58 30.78 -8.79 3.46
N GLY A 59 29.60 -9.04 2.89
CA GLY A 59 28.90 -10.32 3.00
C GLY A 59 28.43 -10.66 4.42
N TRP A 60 28.23 -9.66 5.29
CA TRP A 60 27.81 -9.90 6.67
C TRP A 60 26.39 -10.42 6.75
N THR A 61 26.15 -11.33 7.70
CA THR A 61 24.79 -11.81 8.02
C THR A 61 24.01 -10.75 8.80
N SER A 62 22.68 -10.87 8.83
CA SER A 62 21.81 -10.02 9.65
C SER A 62 22.25 -9.98 11.11
N ASP A 63 22.68 -11.12 11.66
CA ASP A 63 23.10 -11.26 13.06
C ASP A 63 24.38 -10.46 13.33
N GLN A 64 25.37 -10.54 12.43
CA GLN A 64 26.62 -9.78 12.53
C GLN A 64 26.38 -8.27 12.44
N ILE A 65 25.46 -7.87 11.56
CA ILE A 65 25.07 -6.47 11.40
C ILE A 65 24.34 -5.97 12.65
N LEU A 66 23.39 -6.74 13.18
CA LEU A 66 22.65 -6.39 14.39
C LEU A 66 23.57 -6.30 15.61
N ASP A 67 24.47 -7.26 15.80
CA ASP A 67 25.44 -7.25 16.91
C ASP A 67 26.39 -6.05 16.82
N HIS A 68 26.78 -5.64 15.61
CA HIS A 68 27.59 -4.44 15.41
C HIS A 68 26.88 -3.15 15.81
N TYR A 69 25.59 -2.98 15.45
CA TYR A 69 24.84 -1.76 15.76
C TYR A 69 24.21 -1.74 17.16
N TYR A 70 23.94 -2.92 17.73
CA TYR A 70 23.24 -3.08 19.01
C TYR A 70 24.03 -3.98 19.97
N GLY A 71 25.35 -3.79 20.02
CA GLY A 71 26.23 -4.57 20.89
C GLY A 71 25.77 -4.58 22.35
N GLY A 72 25.81 -5.74 22.97
CA GLY A 72 25.30 -5.97 24.33
C GLY A 72 23.81 -6.34 24.39
N THR A 73 23.16 -6.53 23.25
CA THR A 73 21.84 -7.17 23.16
C THR A 73 21.98 -8.67 22.89
N VAL A 74 20.92 -9.43 23.17
CA VAL A 74 20.84 -10.87 22.85
C VAL A 74 19.62 -11.05 21.97
N ALA A 75 19.79 -11.66 20.81
CA ALA A 75 18.68 -12.00 19.92
C ALA A 75 17.72 -12.95 20.65
N GLY A 76 16.44 -12.61 20.65
CA GLY A 76 15.39 -13.40 21.27
C GLY A 76 14.25 -13.61 20.29
N ALA A 77 13.59 -14.76 20.39
CA ALA A 77 12.33 -14.99 19.72
C ALA A 77 11.20 -14.39 20.56
N VAL A 78 10.45 -13.46 19.96
CA VAL A 78 9.16 -13.03 20.49
C VAL A 78 8.11 -13.85 19.76
N PRO A 79 7.11 -14.43 20.45
CA PRO A 79 5.96 -15.03 19.79
C PRO A 79 5.33 -14.06 18.78
N ASN A 80 4.75 -14.59 17.70
CA ASN A 80 4.05 -13.77 16.71
C ASN A 80 2.68 -13.32 17.26
N ASP A 81 2.71 -12.57 18.36
CA ASP A 81 1.53 -12.01 19.00
C ASP A 81 1.09 -10.76 18.24
N LEU A 82 -0.22 -10.50 18.25
CA LEU A 82 -0.79 -9.31 17.62
C LEU A 82 -0.26 -8.04 18.33
N LEU A 83 0.56 -7.26 17.63
CA LEU A 83 1.00 -5.95 18.12
C LEU A 83 -0.07 -4.90 17.83
N THR A 84 -0.58 -4.22 18.86
CA THR A 84 -1.46 -3.06 18.67
C THR A 84 -0.64 -1.77 18.68
N VAL A 85 -0.65 -1.04 17.55
CA VAL A 85 -0.05 0.29 17.45
C VAL A 85 -1.16 1.34 17.52
N ARG A 86 -1.05 2.27 18.47
CA ARG A 86 -1.96 3.42 18.55
C ARG A 86 -1.31 4.64 17.90
N ILE A 87 -2.00 5.22 16.92
CA ILE A 87 -1.58 6.44 16.22
C ILE A 87 -2.25 7.64 16.87
N ASP A 88 -1.57 8.29 17.82
CA ASP A 88 -2.16 9.38 18.62
C ASP A 88 -2.60 10.60 17.79
N SER A 89 -1.89 10.89 16.70
CA SER A 89 -2.23 12.00 15.80
C SER A 89 -3.54 11.80 15.06
N ALA A 90 -4.06 10.58 15.01
CA ALA A 90 -5.32 10.22 14.34
C ALA A 90 -6.49 10.05 15.32
N ASN A 91 -6.31 10.36 16.61
CA ASN A 91 -7.36 10.20 17.61
C ASN A 91 -8.62 11.01 17.26
N GLY A 92 -9.77 10.33 17.23
CA GLY A 92 -11.07 10.94 16.93
C GLY A 92 -11.33 11.23 15.46
N LEU A 93 -10.38 10.93 14.56
CA LEU A 93 -10.60 11.00 13.12
C LEU A 93 -11.16 9.68 12.59
N PRO A 94 -12.00 9.72 11.54
CA PRO A 94 -12.44 8.50 10.88
C PRO A 94 -11.27 7.84 10.15
N THR A 95 -11.29 6.52 10.07
CA THR A 95 -10.40 5.74 9.20
C THR A 95 -11.11 5.51 7.87
N VAL A 96 -10.45 5.85 6.76
CA VAL A 96 -10.93 5.52 5.42
C VAL A 96 -10.04 4.43 4.85
N ALA A 97 -10.65 3.33 4.42
CA ALA A 97 -9.99 2.25 3.73
C ALA A 97 -10.57 2.14 2.32
N GLN A 98 -9.72 1.94 1.32
CA GLN A 98 -10.12 1.61 -0.04
C GLN A 98 -9.38 0.36 -0.50
N VAL A 99 -10.08 -0.45 -1.29
CA VAL A 99 -9.55 -1.69 -1.88
C VAL A 99 -9.25 -1.46 -3.37
N ASP A 100 -8.17 -2.10 -3.83
CA ASP A 100 -7.68 -2.02 -5.22
C ASP A 100 -8.43 -2.96 -6.17
N SER A 101 -9.01 -4.04 -5.64
CA SER A 101 -9.99 -4.89 -6.34
C SER A 101 -11.05 -5.42 -5.35
N GLY A 102 -12.18 -5.89 -5.87
CA GLY A 102 -13.30 -6.42 -5.11
C GLY A 102 -14.04 -5.41 -4.23
N LEU A 103 -14.75 -5.93 -3.22
CA LEU A 103 -15.52 -5.16 -2.24
C LEU A 103 -14.88 -5.24 -0.85
N PRO A 104 -14.79 -4.11 -0.12
CA PRO A 104 -14.30 -4.13 1.24
C PRO A 104 -15.33 -4.78 2.17
N VAL A 105 -14.89 -5.69 3.02
CA VAL A 105 -15.72 -6.33 4.07
C VAL A 105 -15.24 -5.97 5.45
N LEU A 106 -16.19 -5.97 6.38
CA LEU A 106 -15.94 -5.85 7.80
C LEU A 106 -16.12 -7.21 8.46
N ILE A 107 -15.11 -7.61 9.23
CA ILE A 107 -15.07 -8.89 9.94
C ILE A 107 -14.98 -8.61 11.44
N ASP A 108 -15.88 -9.19 12.21
CA ASP A 108 -15.94 -9.04 13.66
C ASP A 108 -14.90 -9.92 14.40
N ALA A 109 -14.90 -9.84 15.73
CA ALA A 109 -13.99 -10.62 16.57
C ALA A 109 -14.24 -12.15 16.54
N ASN A 110 -15.36 -12.59 15.97
CA ASN A 110 -15.74 -13.99 15.79
C ASN A 110 -15.50 -14.48 14.35
N ASP A 111 -14.72 -13.72 13.57
CA ASP A 111 -14.41 -13.99 12.17
C ASP A 111 -15.67 -14.06 11.28
N GLN A 112 -16.75 -13.35 11.65
CA GLN A 112 -17.96 -13.25 10.83
C GLN A 112 -17.96 -11.96 10.01
N ILE A 113 -18.36 -12.05 8.74
CA ILE A 113 -18.59 -10.88 7.89
C ILE A 113 -19.86 -10.19 8.38
N THR A 114 -19.71 -8.97 8.89
CA THR A 114 -20.82 -8.16 9.40
C THR A 114 -21.31 -7.12 8.39
N HIS A 115 -20.47 -6.78 7.40
CA HIS A 115 -20.81 -5.84 6.34
C HIS A 115 -20.00 -6.12 5.08
N THR A 116 -20.65 -5.99 3.92
CA THR A 116 -20.01 -5.96 2.61
C THR A 116 -20.28 -4.59 1.98
N GLY A 117 -19.22 -3.86 1.67
CA GLY A 117 -19.30 -2.53 1.07
C GLY A 117 -19.99 -2.56 -0.29
N THR A 118 -20.76 -1.52 -0.62
CA THR A 118 -21.40 -1.39 -1.94
C THR A 118 -20.56 -0.60 -2.95
N GLY A 119 -19.28 -0.37 -2.63
CA GLY A 119 -18.33 0.41 -3.39
C GLY A 119 -16.94 0.15 -2.79
N ARG A 120 -15.90 0.71 -3.40
CA ARG A 120 -14.53 0.32 -3.08
C ARG A 120 -13.94 1.01 -1.85
N ALA A 121 -14.68 1.90 -1.19
CA ALA A 121 -14.21 2.59 0.00
C ALA A 121 -15.18 2.50 1.18
N LEU A 122 -14.62 2.27 2.37
CA LEU A 122 -15.32 2.33 3.65
C LEU A 122 -14.73 3.46 4.49
N ARG A 123 -15.60 4.21 5.17
CA ARG A 123 -15.23 5.16 6.21
C ARG A 123 -15.78 4.69 7.55
N LEU A 124 -14.89 4.41 8.48
CA LEU A 124 -15.19 3.91 9.82
C LEU A 124 -14.95 5.03 10.84
N THR A 125 -15.94 5.31 11.68
CA THR A 125 -15.79 6.23 12.81
C THR A 125 -16.04 5.47 14.11
N ALA A 126 -15.05 5.44 14.97
CA ALA A 126 -15.16 4.80 16.28
C ALA A 126 -16.13 5.57 17.19
N THR A 127 -16.93 4.84 17.96
CA THR A 127 -17.88 5.34 18.95
C THR A 127 -17.70 4.60 20.27
N THR A 128 -18.40 5.02 21.32
CA THR A 128 -18.33 4.38 22.65
C THR A 128 -18.78 2.91 22.68
N GLY A 129 -19.44 2.41 21.63
CA GLY A 129 -19.97 1.04 21.59
C GLY A 129 -19.65 0.25 20.32
N GLY A 130 -18.79 0.77 19.44
CA GLY A 130 -18.50 0.14 18.14
C GLY A 130 -18.12 1.16 17.09
N PHE A 131 -18.45 0.86 15.83
CA PHE A 131 -18.08 1.66 14.67
C PHE A 131 -19.32 2.04 13.87
N ILE A 132 -19.47 3.32 13.53
CA ILE A 132 -20.40 3.73 12.46
C ILE A 132 -19.66 3.70 11.13
N LEU A 133 -20.39 3.35 10.08
CA LEU A 133 -19.83 3.11 8.76
C LEU A 133 -20.44 4.05 7.71
N ALA A 134 -19.67 4.37 6.67
CA ALA A 134 -20.18 4.90 5.43
C ALA A 134 -19.49 4.25 4.23
N ASP A 135 -20.23 3.96 3.17
CA ASP A 135 -19.70 3.40 1.92
C ASP A 135 -19.52 4.49 0.87
N ALA A 136 -18.53 4.34 0.00
CA ALA A 136 -18.37 5.18 -1.18
C ALA A 136 -17.84 4.36 -2.37
N PRO A 137 -18.10 4.80 -3.62
CA PRO A 137 -17.48 4.17 -4.80
C PRO A 137 -15.95 4.21 -4.75
N THR A 138 -15.37 5.29 -4.22
CA THR A 138 -13.92 5.49 -4.04
C THR A 138 -13.66 6.38 -2.82
N CYS A 139 -12.39 6.58 -2.42
CA CYS A 139 -12.04 7.56 -1.38
C CYS A 139 -12.49 9.00 -1.69
N ALA A 140 -12.78 9.34 -2.95
CA ALA A 140 -13.28 10.65 -3.33
C ALA A 140 -14.76 10.88 -2.92
N GLY A 141 -15.49 9.82 -2.57
CA GLY A 141 -16.91 9.87 -2.27
C GLY A 141 -17.82 9.78 -3.50
N PRO A 142 -19.11 10.13 -3.37
CA PRO A 142 -19.76 10.54 -2.12
C PRO A 142 -19.87 9.38 -1.13
N PHE A 143 -19.72 9.68 0.17
CA PHE A 143 -19.94 8.71 1.24
C PHE A 143 -21.42 8.69 1.63
N VAL A 144 -21.99 7.48 1.72
CA VAL A 144 -23.35 7.20 2.16
C VAL A 144 -23.27 6.50 3.51
N ASP A 145 -23.78 7.15 4.55
CA ASP A 145 -23.77 6.60 5.90
C ASP A 145 -24.64 5.33 5.98
N ARG A 146 -24.10 4.30 6.64
CA ARG A 146 -24.80 3.07 6.97
C ARG A 146 -25.27 3.19 8.43
N PRO A 147 -26.58 3.08 8.68
CA PRO A 147 -27.15 3.35 9.99
C PRO A 147 -26.77 2.31 11.06
N ASP A 148 -26.20 1.17 10.65
CA ASP A 148 -25.84 0.09 11.55
C ASP A 148 -24.49 0.34 12.22
N VAL A 149 -24.49 0.28 13.56
CA VAL A 149 -23.25 0.27 14.35
C VAL A 149 -22.73 -1.15 14.36
N VAL A 150 -21.50 -1.36 13.89
CA VAL A 150 -20.82 -2.65 14.10
C VAL A 150 -20.29 -2.66 15.54
N PRO A 151 -20.85 -3.49 16.43
CA PRO A 151 -20.48 -3.49 17.83
C PRO A 151 -19.08 -4.11 18.03
N GLY A 152 -18.39 -3.68 19.08
CA GLY A 152 -17.12 -4.28 19.50
C GLY A 152 -15.97 -3.28 19.61
N GLU A 153 -14.88 -3.76 20.21
CA GLU A 153 -13.66 -2.96 20.42
C GLU A 153 -12.64 -3.11 19.27
N GLN A 154 -12.81 -4.16 18.45
CA GLN A 154 -11.95 -4.48 17.32
C GLN A 154 -12.80 -4.78 16.10
N LEU A 155 -12.27 -4.40 14.95
CA LEU A 155 -12.85 -4.64 13.65
C LEU A 155 -11.71 -4.89 12.68
N ARG A 156 -11.85 -5.91 11.83
CA ARG A 156 -10.91 -6.15 10.74
C ARG A 156 -11.55 -5.71 9.44
N ILE A 157 -10.73 -5.12 8.58
CA ILE A 157 -11.11 -4.75 7.22
C ILE A 157 -10.35 -5.70 6.31
N SER A 158 -11.07 -6.37 5.40
CA SER A 158 -10.50 -7.15 4.31
C SER A 158 -11.12 -6.68 3.00
N SER A 159 -10.59 -7.14 1.88
CA SER A 159 -11.36 -7.28 0.65
C SER A 159 -11.94 -8.68 0.58
N VAL A 160 -13.09 -8.79 -0.05
CA VAL A 160 -13.52 -10.01 -0.76
C VAL A 160 -13.60 -9.65 -2.23
N SER A 161 -13.31 -10.61 -3.09
CA SER A 161 -13.75 -10.57 -4.48
C SER A 161 -15.24 -10.21 -4.51
N ALA A 162 -15.69 -9.37 -5.43
CA ALA A 162 -17.12 -9.08 -5.55
C ALA A 162 -17.91 -10.38 -5.84
N GLU A 163 -17.21 -11.34 -6.46
CA GLU A 163 -17.52 -12.75 -6.55
C GLU A 163 -17.64 -13.38 -5.17
N SER A 164 -18.79 -14.00 -4.86
CA SER A 164 -18.98 -14.72 -3.59
C SER A 164 -18.01 -15.90 -3.48
N ALA A 165 -16.88 -15.71 -2.80
CA ALA A 165 -15.95 -16.81 -2.48
C ALA A 165 -16.72 -17.92 -1.72
N GLY A 166 -16.85 -19.10 -2.34
CA GLY A 166 -17.52 -20.27 -1.75
C GLY A 166 -18.82 -20.72 -2.43
N GLY A 167 -19.15 -20.25 -3.64
CA GLY A 167 -20.21 -20.82 -4.45
C GLY A 167 -19.88 -22.22 -4.97
N ALA A 168 -20.80 -23.18 -4.84
CA ALA A 168 -20.69 -24.47 -5.52
C ALA A 168 -21.27 -24.35 -6.94
N ALA A 169 -20.42 -24.01 -7.91
CA ALA A 169 -20.82 -23.94 -9.31
C ALA A 169 -20.80 -25.34 -9.97
N THR A 170 -21.75 -25.59 -10.88
CA THR A 170 -21.79 -26.83 -11.68
C THR A 170 -21.35 -26.53 -13.10
N VAL A 171 -20.08 -26.75 -13.43
CA VAL A 171 -19.49 -26.47 -14.75
C VAL A 171 -19.77 -27.55 -15.81
N GLY A 172 -20.50 -28.62 -15.47
CA GLY A 172 -20.75 -29.75 -16.38
C GLY A 172 -19.60 -30.77 -16.40
N ALA A 173 -19.67 -31.75 -17.31
CA ALA A 173 -18.65 -32.80 -17.41
C ALA A 173 -17.41 -32.31 -18.18
N GLY A 174 -16.21 -32.61 -17.66
CA GLY A 174 -14.94 -32.28 -18.29
C GLY A 174 -13.80 -32.14 -17.27
N THR A 175 -12.65 -31.69 -17.74
CA THR A 175 -11.51 -31.29 -16.91
C THR A 175 -11.72 -29.84 -16.47
N PRO A 176 -11.78 -29.54 -15.16
CA PRO A 176 -11.89 -28.17 -14.70
C PRO A 176 -10.58 -27.41 -14.94
N VAL A 177 -10.71 -26.14 -15.28
CA VAL A 177 -9.62 -25.18 -15.40
C VAL A 177 -9.97 -23.91 -14.63
N VAL A 178 -8.95 -23.19 -14.19
CA VAL A 178 -9.09 -21.93 -13.44
C VAL A 178 -8.08 -20.94 -14.00
N GLY A 179 -8.48 -19.68 -14.10
CA GLY A 179 -7.60 -18.57 -14.45
C GLY A 179 -8.36 -17.24 -14.48
N ASP A 180 -7.60 -16.15 -14.46
CA ASP A 180 -8.09 -14.77 -14.58
C ASP A 180 -8.41 -14.44 -16.05
N TRP A 181 -9.64 -14.71 -16.48
CA TRP A 181 -10.02 -14.65 -17.91
C TRP A 181 -10.18 -13.22 -18.45
N ASP A 182 -10.41 -12.23 -17.60
CA ASP A 182 -10.64 -10.83 -17.99
C ASP A 182 -9.56 -9.84 -17.48
N GLY A 183 -8.65 -10.30 -16.62
CA GLY A 183 -7.51 -9.56 -16.11
C GLY A 183 -7.82 -8.67 -14.92
N ASP A 184 -8.87 -8.97 -14.16
CA ASP A 184 -9.27 -8.18 -12.98
C ASP A 184 -8.53 -8.59 -11.68
N GLY A 185 -7.74 -9.66 -11.74
CA GLY A 185 -6.91 -10.20 -10.68
C GLY A 185 -7.54 -11.35 -9.90
N ASP A 186 -8.79 -11.75 -10.21
CA ASP A 186 -9.47 -12.88 -9.58
C ASP A 186 -9.50 -14.11 -10.52
N ASP A 187 -9.33 -15.30 -9.92
CA ASP A 187 -9.29 -16.57 -10.64
C ASP A 187 -10.70 -17.15 -10.83
N ASP A 188 -11.09 -17.40 -12.08
CA ASP A 188 -12.44 -17.79 -12.46
C ASP A 188 -12.56 -19.20 -13.01
N LEU A 189 -13.78 -19.74 -13.07
CA LEU A 189 -14.02 -21.13 -13.44
C LEU A 189 -14.08 -21.36 -14.96
N GLY A 190 -13.55 -22.51 -15.37
CA GLY A 190 -13.75 -23.04 -16.71
C GLY A 190 -13.78 -24.57 -16.75
N VAL A 191 -14.20 -25.12 -17.89
CA VAL A 191 -14.21 -26.55 -18.15
C VAL A 191 -13.77 -26.87 -19.57
N VAL A 192 -13.04 -27.97 -19.72
CA VAL A 192 -12.63 -28.55 -21.00
C VAL A 192 -13.26 -29.92 -21.17
N ASN A 193 -14.09 -30.09 -22.20
CA ASN A 193 -14.75 -31.36 -22.52
C ASN A 193 -14.47 -31.77 -23.96
N GLY A 194 -13.53 -32.70 -24.15
CA GLY A 194 -13.00 -32.99 -25.49
C GLY A 194 -12.21 -31.79 -26.00
N ASP A 195 -12.64 -31.22 -27.13
CA ASP A 195 -12.08 -30.02 -27.71
C ASP A 195 -12.82 -28.74 -27.32
N ALA A 196 -13.95 -28.84 -26.59
CA ALA A 196 -14.77 -27.69 -26.23
C ALA A 196 -14.30 -27.05 -24.92
N TRP A 197 -13.95 -25.78 -24.99
CA TRP A 197 -13.60 -24.94 -23.85
C TRP A 197 -14.75 -23.99 -23.53
N LYS A 198 -15.06 -23.86 -22.25
CA LYS A 198 -16.05 -22.92 -21.73
C LYS A 198 -15.49 -22.27 -20.48
N LEU A 199 -15.41 -20.95 -20.48
CA LEU A 199 -14.85 -20.13 -19.41
C LEU A 199 -15.90 -19.09 -19.02
N TRP A 200 -16.07 -18.88 -17.72
CA TRP A 200 -17.03 -17.94 -17.16
C TRP A 200 -16.27 -16.88 -16.38
N ASN A 201 -16.53 -15.62 -16.70
CA ASN A 201 -16.18 -14.51 -15.86
C ASN A 201 -17.23 -14.45 -14.75
N GLU A 202 -16.87 -14.48 -13.48
CA GLU A 202 -17.79 -14.54 -12.33
C GLU A 202 -18.40 -15.94 -12.02
N GLY A 203 -17.99 -16.98 -12.78
CA GLY A 203 -18.44 -18.36 -12.62
C GLY A 203 -19.92 -18.62 -12.98
N PRO A 204 -20.31 -19.87 -13.31
CA PRO A 204 -21.70 -20.15 -13.69
C PRO A 204 -22.65 -20.24 -12.48
N ASP A 205 -23.78 -19.53 -12.52
CA ASP A 205 -24.86 -19.64 -11.53
C ASP A 205 -25.47 -21.05 -11.49
N ASN A 206 -25.48 -21.74 -12.64
CA ASN A 206 -25.93 -23.12 -12.80
C ASN A 206 -25.39 -23.76 -14.09
N ALA A 207 -25.59 -25.06 -14.27
CA ALA A 207 -25.06 -25.80 -15.43
C ALA A 207 -25.61 -25.38 -16.81
N THR A 208 -26.63 -24.52 -16.86
CA THR A 208 -27.19 -23.98 -18.10
C THR A 208 -26.74 -22.55 -18.39
N ASP A 209 -25.90 -21.98 -17.53
CA ASP A 209 -25.38 -20.66 -17.71
C ASP A 209 -24.47 -20.56 -18.94
N THR A 210 -24.51 -19.42 -19.61
CA THR A 210 -23.79 -19.20 -20.86
C THR A 210 -22.36 -18.78 -20.54
N PRO A 211 -21.32 -19.46 -21.05
CA PRO A 211 -19.95 -19.02 -20.84
C PRO A 211 -19.67 -17.72 -21.59
N ASP A 212 -18.89 -16.83 -20.98
CA ASP A 212 -18.41 -15.59 -21.59
C ASP A 212 -17.43 -15.87 -22.73
N PHE A 213 -16.61 -16.91 -22.55
CA PHE A 213 -15.68 -17.37 -23.58
C PHE A 213 -15.93 -18.83 -23.91
N ALA A 214 -16.09 -19.11 -25.20
CA ALA A 214 -16.20 -20.47 -25.71
C ALA A 214 -15.48 -20.61 -27.06
N PHE A 215 -14.60 -21.60 -27.14
CA PHE A 215 -13.84 -21.90 -28.34
C PHE A 215 -13.49 -23.39 -28.38
N THR A 216 -12.95 -23.83 -29.53
CA THR A 216 -12.44 -25.19 -29.69
C THR A 216 -10.92 -25.22 -29.71
N LEU A 217 -10.33 -26.10 -28.90
CA LEU A 217 -8.91 -26.44 -28.87
C LEU A 217 -8.81 -27.88 -28.38
N ASP A 218 -8.44 -28.80 -29.27
CA ASP A 218 -8.27 -30.21 -28.91
C ASP A 218 -7.00 -30.38 -28.07
N PRO A 219 -7.10 -30.79 -26.79
CA PRO A 219 -5.93 -31.07 -25.98
C PRO A 219 -5.14 -32.26 -26.51
N ALA A 220 -5.72 -33.15 -27.34
CA ALA A 220 -5.07 -34.33 -27.92
C ALA A 220 -4.31 -35.21 -26.90
N GLY A 221 -4.75 -35.20 -25.64
CA GLY A 221 -4.09 -35.90 -24.52
C GLY A 221 -2.88 -35.18 -23.92
N GLN A 222 -2.53 -33.98 -24.39
CA GLN A 222 -1.53 -33.10 -23.80
C GLN A 222 -2.02 -32.57 -22.45
N GLN A 223 -1.08 -32.18 -21.60
CA GLN A 223 -1.39 -31.55 -20.32
C GLN A 223 -1.98 -30.16 -20.58
N ILE A 224 -3.17 -29.92 -20.04
CA ILE A 224 -3.80 -28.60 -20.02
C ILE A 224 -3.11 -27.74 -18.97
N VAL A 225 -2.75 -26.51 -19.34
CA VAL A 225 -2.18 -25.48 -18.47
C VAL A 225 -2.90 -24.16 -18.75
N VAL A 226 -2.97 -23.29 -17.75
CA VAL A 226 -3.54 -21.94 -17.85
C VAL A 226 -2.52 -20.96 -17.27
N GLY A 227 -2.42 -19.79 -17.87
CA GLY A 227 -1.61 -18.70 -17.32
C GLY A 227 -1.49 -17.51 -18.27
N ASP A 228 -1.03 -16.40 -17.73
CA ASP A 228 -0.67 -15.21 -18.50
C ASP A 228 0.72 -15.38 -19.13
N TRP A 229 0.73 -15.78 -20.40
CA TRP A 229 1.96 -15.94 -21.19
C TRP A 229 2.49 -14.61 -21.74
N GLY A 230 1.61 -13.61 -21.91
CA GLY A 230 1.89 -12.33 -22.55
C GLY A 230 2.29 -11.21 -21.58
N GLY A 231 2.05 -11.39 -20.29
CA GLY A 231 2.26 -10.40 -19.24
C GLY A 231 1.20 -9.29 -19.23
N ASN A 232 0.01 -9.54 -19.78
CA ASN A 232 -1.07 -8.55 -19.87
C ASN A 232 -2.08 -8.63 -18.71
N GLY A 233 -1.90 -9.58 -17.79
CA GLY A 233 -2.81 -9.85 -16.69
C GLY A 233 -3.94 -10.84 -17.03
N VAL A 234 -4.09 -11.27 -18.29
CA VAL A 234 -5.13 -12.19 -18.72
C VAL A 234 -4.58 -13.60 -18.87
N ASP A 235 -5.14 -14.53 -18.12
CA ASP A 235 -4.81 -15.95 -18.24
C ASP A 235 -5.41 -16.55 -19.52
N THR A 236 -4.59 -17.36 -20.20
CA THR A 236 -4.97 -17.99 -21.45
C THR A 236 -4.56 -19.47 -21.51
N PRO A 237 -5.31 -20.31 -22.26
CA PRO A 237 -5.00 -21.73 -22.39
C PRO A 237 -3.62 -22.03 -22.99
N GLY A 238 -2.97 -23.05 -22.44
CA GLY A 238 -1.79 -23.69 -22.99
C GLY A 238 -1.89 -25.22 -22.97
N LEU A 239 -1.20 -25.87 -23.90
CA LEU A 239 -1.02 -27.32 -23.94
C LEU A 239 0.46 -27.64 -23.83
N PHE A 240 0.79 -28.59 -22.98
CA PHE A 240 2.17 -29.05 -22.77
C PHE A 240 2.31 -30.54 -23.03
N SER A 241 3.29 -30.91 -23.86
CA SER A 241 3.76 -32.29 -23.99
C SER A 241 5.22 -32.33 -24.40
N ASP A 242 6.00 -33.20 -23.74
CA ASP A 242 7.39 -33.51 -24.12
C ASP A 242 8.29 -32.28 -24.33
N GLY A 243 8.14 -31.24 -23.48
CA GLY A 243 8.93 -30.02 -23.57
C GLY A 243 8.45 -29.01 -24.63
N THR A 244 7.38 -29.33 -25.35
CA THR A 244 6.73 -28.43 -26.31
C THR A 244 5.51 -27.78 -25.68
N TRP A 245 5.44 -26.45 -25.79
CA TRP A 245 4.30 -25.64 -25.40
C TRP A 245 3.55 -25.20 -26.66
N LEU A 246 2.24 -25.32 -26.64
CA LEU A 246 1.33 -24.63 -27.56
C LEU A 246 0.54 -23.66 -26.70
N ILE A 247 0.69 -22.37 -26.95
CA ILE A 247 0.03 -21.32 -26.16
C ILE A 247 -0.96 -20.56 -27.02
N ARG A 248 -1.98 -20.00 -26.38
CA ARG A 248 -2.83 -18.97 -26.96
C ARG A 248 -2.45 -17.63 -26.35
N ASP A 249 -2.45 -16.58 -27.14
CA ASP A 249 -2.21 -15.20 -26.67
C ASP A 249 -3.53 -14.43 -26.48
N GLY A 250 -4.66 -15.14 -26.56
CA GLY A 250 -5.99 -14.57 -26.41
C GLY A 250 -7.12 -15.61 -26.41
N LEU A 251 -8.26 -15.16 -25.89
CA LEU A 251 -9.50 -15.95 -25.75
C LEU A 251 -10.46 -15.74 -26.93
N ASP A 252 -10.16 -14.82 -27.87
CA ASP A 252 -10.95 -14.66 -29.09
C ASP A 252 -10.81 -15.93 -29.95
N PRO A 253 -11.92 -16.52 -30.44
CA PRO A 253 -11.87 -17.62 -31.40
C PRO A 253 -11.02 -17.33 -32.65
N ALA A 254 -10.79 -16.06 -33.00
CA ALA A 254 -9.94 -15.65 -34.12
C ALA A 254 -8.44 -15.73 -33.82
N ASP A 255 -8.04 -15.80 -32.56
CA ASP A 255 -6.63 -15.89 -32.16
C ASP A 255 -6.08 -17.29 -32.43
N GLY A 256 -4.99 -17.34 -33.19
CA GLY A 256 -4.29 -18.58 -33.52
C GLY A 256 -3.41 -19.09 -32.37
N LEU A 257 -3.02 -20.36 -32.46
CA LEU A 257 -1.99 -20.93 -31.58
C LEU A 257 -0.61 -20.39 -32.00
N THR A 258 0.22 -20.03 -31.03
CA THR A 258 1.59 -19.56 -31.23
C THR A 258 2.62 -20.50 -30.63
#